data_AF-A0A821T936-F1
#
_entry.id   AF-A0A821T936-F1
#
_cell.length_a   1.000
_cell.length_b   1.000
_cell.length_c   1.000
_cell.angle_alpha   90.00
_cell.angle_beta   90.00
_cell.angle_gamma   90.00
#
_symmetry.space_group_name_H-M   'P 1'
#
loop_
_entity.id
_entity.type
_entity.pdbx_description
1 polymer ?
#
loop_
_entity_poly.entity_id
_entity_poly.type
_entity_poly.pdbx_seq_one_letter_code
_entity_poly.pdbx_strand_id
1 'polypeptide(L)'
;MIRNLPIETMHTGRKIFYRVRSFGRPANQLMFRHDENDEAPAASAVVSKDISVADYFAKKYRKLMYPHLPCINAMKETQKQPNWLPMKLVRVKRVLAPPEIKYRRRGNGQVIEYVNCGKWRIRNWFYETPEINSWGIIYFGDKLDRFVKNILNEFQNRLANLLERSSFVINTESSSTIKGSLENEINSTLVDVSNQRLQLAIVVLNSYDSNILYNLVKKYANRTLNRSSKDDLFMFFGADVIHSTCSSDRPSVAAVVGSRDMTNSLYAARLCEQLDTMVIDLLRVFGESCDYRLPNKIVFYRDGVDEDQYQKVLDDEVKKIKHACRIVYGNQSLPQLIFIVVKKRHNARFFLYDAKQTMNVQAGTVTDQNIIHPSQFDFYLCSQAAIMGTSRPALYHVLHDDIQQLTYWLCHTDMRCTKSVSIPAPAHYAHLSAYASRALKFGEDRDIESFDENNEELESYSLDDIKTKVMALDEKIADDMWLI
;
A
#
# COMPACT_ATOMS: atom_id res chain seq x y z
N MET A 1 23.57 2.17 -16.86
CA MET A 1 25.02 2.13 -16.56
C MET A 1 25.18 1.86 -15.07
N ILE A 2 25.65 0.68 -14.65
CA ILE A 2 25.54 0.12 -13.27
C ILE A 2 26.70 0.57 -12.34
N ARG A 3 27.29 1.74 -12.60
CA ARG A 3 28.45 2.25 -11.84
C ARG A 3 28.03 2.66 -10.43
N ASN A 4 28.87 2.38 -9.45
CA ASN A 4 28.69 2.54 -8.00
C ASN A 4 27.60 1.70 -7.34
N LEU A 5 26.96 0.76 -8.05
CA LEU A 5 25.93 -0.09 -7.47
C LEU A 5 26.53 -0.97 -6.35
N PRO A 6 25.98 -0.94 -5.13
CA PRO A 6 26.47 -1.77 -4.06
C PRO A 6 26.00 -3.22 -4.25
N ILE A 7 26.90 -4.15 -3.98
CA ILE A 7 26.74 -5.56 -4.26
C ILE A 7 27.29 -6.43 -3.12
N GLU A 8 26.66 -7.58 -2.91
CA GLU A 8 27.02 -8.60 -1.92
C GLU A 8 27.55 -9.85 -2.63
N THR A 9 28.65 -10.42 -2.13
CA THR A 9 29.20 -11.68 -2.65
C THR A 9 28.66 -12.90 -1.92
N MET A 10 28.32 -13.94 -2.69
CA MET A 10 27.67 -15.18 -2.19
C MET A 10 28.60 -16.41 -2.15
N HIS A 11 29.89 -16.24 -2.45
CA HIS A 11 30.85 -17.35 -2.58
C HIS A 11 31.62 -17.66 -1.29
N THR A 12 31.59 -16.75 -0.32
CA THR A 12 32.14 -16.92 1.02
C THR A 12 31.00 -17.13 2.01
N GLY A 13 31.20 -17.93 3.07
CA GLY A 13 30.25 -18.06 4.18
C GLY A 13 30.06 -16.78 5.01
N ARG A 14 30.80 -15.70 4.67
CA ARG A 14 30.72 -14.37 5.27
C ARG A 14 30.16 -13.38 4.25
N LYS A 15 29.32 -12.44 4.70
CA LYS A 15 28.77 -11.36 3.87
C LYS A 15 29.85 -10.32 3.60
N ILE A 16 30.26 -10.17 2.34
CA ILE A 16 31.25 -9.17 1.92
C ILE A 16 30.63 -8.26 0.87
N PHE A 17 30.80 -6.95 1.07
CA PHE A 17 30.20 -5.91 0.24
C PHE A 17 31.25 -5.19 -0.62
N TYR A 18 30.86 -4.85 -1.84
CA TYR A 18 31.65 -4.09 -2.80
C TYR A 18 30.77 -3.10 -3.57
N ARG A 19 31.39 -2.13 -4.26
CA ARG A 19 30.71 -1.28 -5.25
C ARG A 19 31.14 -1.64 -6.67
N VAL A 20 30.18 -1.70 -7.59
CA VAL A 20 30.42 -1.98 -9.01
C VAL A 20 31.10 -0.78 -9.68
N ARG A 21 32.26 -0.98 -10.31
CA ARG A 21 32.95 0.08 -11.07
C ARG A 21 32.68 -0.05 -12.57
N SER A 22 32.75 -1.27 -13.10
CA SER A 22 32.59 -1.58 -14.51
C SER A 22 32.34 -3.08 -14.70
N PHE A 23 32.03 -3.48 -15.93
CA PHE A 23 32.05 -4.88 -16.34
C PHE A 23 33.38 -5.20 -17.05
N GLY A 24 33.86 -6.42 -16.90
CA GLY A 24 35.07 -6.94 -17.51
C GLY A 24 34.78 -8.04 -18.52
N ARG A 25 35.85 -8.75 -18.92
CA ARG A 25 35.76 -9.91 -19.81
C ARG A 25 35.04 -11.10 -19.12
N PRO A 26 34.57 -12.10 -19.90
CA PRO A 26 34.08 -13.37 -19.37
C PRO A 26 35.00 -14.00 -18.33
N ALA A 27 34.45 -14.69 -17.33
CA ALA A 27 35.23 -15.27 -16.23
C ALA A 27 36.29 -16.29 -16.69
N ASN A 28 36.04 -17.03 -17.77
CA ASN A 28 37.01 -17.96 -18.38
C ASN A 28 38.11 -17.28 -19.22
N GLN A 29 37.98 -15.99 -19.51
CA GLN A 29 38.94 -15.23 -20.33
C GLN A 29 39.65 -14.12 -19.55
N LEU A 30 39.07 -13.71 -18.42
CA LEU A 30 39.63 -12.68 -17.57
C LEU A 30 40.71 -13.27 -16.67
N MET A 31 41.96 -12.95 -16.98
CA MET A 31 43.14 -13.38 -16.23
C MET A 31 43.52 -12.36 -15.18
N PHE A 32 44.02 -12.82 -14.03
CA PHE A 32 44.67 -11.98 -13.03
C PHE A 32 45.87 -12.70 -12.44
N ARG A 33 46.81 -11.92 -11.91
CA ARG A 33 48.01 -12.44 -11.28
C ARG A 33 47.66 -13.01 -9.92
N HIS A 34 47.94 -14.29 -9.71
CA HIS A 34 47.70 -14.98 -8.45
C HIS A 34 49.00 -15.55 -7.91
N ASP A 35 49.34 -15.16 -6.68
CA ASP A 35 50.48 -15.68 -5.95
C ASP A 35 50.03 -16.92 -5.16
N GLU A 36 50.47 -18.10 -5.57
CA GLU A 36 50.15 -19.37 -4.92
C GLU A 36 50.99 -19.53 -3.64
N ASN A 37 50.64 -18.85 -2.53
CA ASN A 37 51.30 -19.06 -1.22
C ASN A 37 50.44 -18.60 -0.03
N ASP A 38 49.16 -19.01 0.03
CA ASP A 38 48.34 -18.81 1.24
C ASP A 38 48.56 -19.90 2.32
N GLU A 39 49.31 -20.98 2.04
CA GLU A 39 49.44 -22.15 2.95
C GLU A 39 50.84 -22.80 3.10
N ALA A 40 51.93 -22.20 2.59
CA ALA A 40 53.29 -22.77 2.70
C ALA A 40 54.29 -21.84 3.42
N PRO A 41 55.27 -22.38 4.19
CA PRO A 41 56.17 -21.58 5.02
C PRO A 41 57.12 -20.72 4.19
N ALA A 42 57.50 -19.58 4.79
CA ALA A 42 58.04 -18.35 4.20
C ALA A 42 59.40 -18.40 3.46
N ALA A 43 59.78 -19.52 2.84
CA ALA A 43 61.09 -19.70 2.19
C ALA A 43 61.04 -20.16 0.72
N SER A 44 59.88 -20.21 0.07
CA SER A 44 59.78 -20.54 -1.36
C SER A 44 59.55 -19.29 -2.21
N ALA A 45 60.32 -19.14 -3.30
CA ALA A 45 60.18 -18.06 -4.26
C ALA A 45 58.72 -17.95 -4.74
N VAL A 46 58.14 -16.75 -4.67
CA VAL A 46 56.76 -16.47 -5.09
C VAL A 46 56.64 -16.72 -6.59
N VAL A 47 56.11 -17.88 -6.98
CA VAL A 47 55.78 -18.18 -8.38
C VAL A 47 54.43 -17.56 -8.68
N SER A 48 54.43 -16.29 -9.07
CA SER A 48 53.22 -15.61 -9.52
C SER A 48 52.78 -16.18 -10.87
N LYS A 49 51.59 -16.79 -10.94
CA LYS A 49 51.02 -17.31 -12.20
C LYS A 49 49.77 -16.53 -12.57
N ASP A 50 49.57 -16.32 -13.86
CA ASP A 50 48.31 -15.79 -14.37
C ASP A 50 47.28 -16.90 -14.40
N ILE A 51 46.15 -16.69 -13.72
CA ILE A 51 45.02 -17.63 -13.65
C ILE A 51 43.74 -16.93 -14.08
N SER A 52 42.83 -17.67 -14.72
CA SER A 52 41.51 -17.13 -15.05
C SER A 52 40.65 -17.01 -13.79
N VAL A 53 39.71 -16.07 -13.78
CA VAL A 53 38.74 -15.97 -12.68
C VAL A 53 37.95 -17.27 -12.55
N ALA A 54 37.58 -17.93 -13.65
CA ALA A 54 36.86 -19.19 -13.60
C ALA A 54 37.69 -20.32 -12.95
N ASP A 55 38.97 -20.43 -13.29
CA ASP A 55 39.85 -21.49 -12.77
C ASP A 55 40.21 -21.24 -11.30
N TYR A 56 40.42 -19.98 -10.90
CA TYR A 56 40.61 -19.61 -9.50
C TYR A 56 39.40 -20.00 -8.65
N PHE A 57 38.18 -19.70 -9.10
CA PHE A 57 36.96 -20.06 -8.36
C PHE A 57 36.73 -21.57 -8.35
N ALA A 58 37.10 -22.29 -9.40
CA ALA A 58 37.06 -23.76 -9.42
C ALA A 58 38.06 -24.39 -8.43
N LYS A 59 39.25 -23.78 -8.24
CA LYS A 59 40.31 -24.25 -7.35
C LYS A 59 40.06 -23.91 -5.88
N LYS A 60 39.67 -22.66 -5.57
CA LYS A 60 39.51 -22.17 -4.18
C LYS A 60 38.09 -22.33 -3.63
N TYR A 61 37.08 -22.38 -4.51
CA TYR A 61 35.67 -22.40 -4.11
C TYR A 61 34.88 -23.51 -4.84
N ARG A 62 33.93 -23.16 -5.70
CA ARG A 62 33.13 -24.07 -6.51
C ARG A 62 33.23 -23.69 -7.98
N LYS A 63 33.20 -24.71 -8.85
CA LYS A 63 33.18 -24.53 -10.30
C LYS A 63 31.97 -23.68 -10.74
N LEU A 64 32.23 -22.67 -11.56
CA LEU A 64 31.19 -21.77 -12.07
C LEU A 64 30.30 -22.49 -13.09
N MET A 65 28.97 -22.36 -12.96
CA MET A 65 28.02 -22.91 -13.96
C MET A 65 28.00 -22.11 -15.27
N TYR A 66 28.31 -20.81 -15.22
CA TYR A 66 28.26 -19.91 -16.38
C TYR A 66 29.57 -19.12 -16.52
N PRO A 67 30.68 -19.79 -16.87
CA PRO A 67 32.00 -19.16 -16.93
C PRO A 67 32.15 -18.17 -18.10
N HIS A 68 31.25 -18.19 -19.07
CA HIS A 68 31.20 -17.28 -20.22
C HIS A 68 30.58 -15.91 -19.89
N LEU A 69 30.00 -15.73 -18.70
CA LEU A 69 29.43 -14.44 -18.30
C LEU A 69 30.52 -13.45 -17.87
N PRO A 70 30.34 -12.14 -18.11
CA PRO A 70 31.32 -11.13 -17.77
C PRO A 70 31.52 -11.01 -16.26
N CYS A 71 32.76 -10.75 -15.83
CA CYS A 71 33.06 -10.43 -14.44
C CYS A 71 32.71 -8.99 -14.10
N ILE A 72 32.41 -8.75 -12.84
CA ILE A 72 32.15 -7.44 -12.27
C ILE A 72 33.45 -6.92 -11.65
N ASN A 73 33.88 -5.72 -12.07
CA ASN A 73 34.92 -4.98 -11.38
C ASN A 73 34.32 -4.37 -10.11
N ALA A 74 34.77 -4.82 -8.95
CA ALA A 74 34.19 -4.49 -7.66
C ALA A 74 35.27 -4.02 -6.70
N MET A 75 35.03 -2.93 -5.97
CA MET A 75 36.04 -2.31 -5.09
C MET A 75 35.43 -1.95 -3.73
N LYS A 76 36.22 -2.12 -2.65
CA LYS A 76 35.92 -1.56 -1.32
C LYS A 76 36.49 -0.15 -1.24
N GLU A 77 35.85 0.74 -0.48
CA GLU A 77 36.28 2.14 -0.33
C GLU A 77 37.73 2.28 0.19
N THR A 78 38.23 1.28 0.94
CA THR A 78 39.58 1.25 1.49
C THR A 78 40.62 0.54 0.61
N GLN A 79 40.22 -0.07 -0.51
CA GLN A 79 41.12 -0.87 -1.35
C GLN A 79 41.60 -0.11 -2.59
N LYS A 80 42.93 -0.13 -2.83
CA LYS A 80 43.54 0.49 -4.03
C LYS A 80 43.41 -0.36 -5.30
N GLN A 81 43.29 -1.69 -5.17
CA GLN A 81 43.19 -2.60 -6.31
C GLN A 81 41.77 -3.16 -6.49
N PRO A 82 41.30 -3.32 -7.74
CA PRO A 82 39.97 -3.85 -8.05
C PRO A 82 39.90 -5.37 -7.86
N ASN A 83 38.78 -5.88 -7.35
CA ASN A 83 38.47 -7.30 -7.32
C ASN A 83 37.54 -7.67 -8.48
N TRP A 84 37.85 -8.77 -9.16
CA TRP A 84 37.03 -9.30 -10.24
C TRP A 84 36.13 -10.42 -9.72
N LEU A 85 34.81 -10.20 -9.76
CA LEU A 85 33.82 -11.11 -9.22
C LEU A 85 32.97 -11.73 -10.34
N PRO A 86 32.78 -13.06 -10.38
CA PRO A 86 31.82 -13.68 -11.30
C PRO A 86 30.41 -13.15 -11.05
N MET A 87 29.74 -12.68 -12.10
CA MET A 87 28.42 -12.04 -12.01
C MET A 87 27.36 -12.89 -11.28
N LYS A 88 27.40 -14.23 -11.45
CA LYS A 88 26.46 -15.14 -10.80
C LYS A 88 26.63 -15.23 -9.28
N LEU A 89 27.80 -14.86 -8.75
CA LEU A 89 28.15 -14.92 -7.33
C LEU A 89 27.95 -13.59 -6.62
N VAL A 90 27.27 -12.65 -7.28
CA VAL A 90 27.06 -11.29 -6.82
C VAL A 90 25.55 -10.99 -6.81
N ARG A 91 25.03 -10.43 -5.71
CA ARG A 91 23.66 -9.93 -5.61
C ARG A 91 23.67 -8.41 -5.49
N VAL A 92 22.76 -7.76 -6.21
CA VAL A 92 22.47 -6.32 -6.05
C VAL A 92 21.84 -6.07 -4.69
N LYS A 93 22.26 -5.00 -4.02
CA LYS A 93 21.84 -4.66 -2.66
C LYS A 93 20.31 -4.48 -2.56
N ARG A 94 19.76 -5.24 -1.61
CA ARG A 94 18.47 -5.18 -0.89
C ARG A 94 17.18 -5.27 -1.74
N VAL A 95 16.73 -6.52 -1.91
CA VAL A 95 15.29 -6.83 -2.08
C VAL A 95 14.75 -7.16 -0.69
N LEU A 96 13.82 -6.37 -0.20
CA LEU A 96 13.17 -6.57 1.10
C LEU A 96 12.33 -7.86 1.09
N ALA A 97 12.27 -8.54 2.24
CA ALA A 97 11.42 -9.71 2.39
C ALA A 97 9.96 -9.25 2.48
N PRO A 98 9.04 -9.85 1.70
CA PRO A 98 7.62 -9.55 1.86
C PRO A 98 7.10 -10.08 3.21
N PRO A 99 5.99 -9.54 3.72
CA PRO A 99 5.39 -10.05 4.95
C PRO A 99 4.75 -11.42 4.71
N GLU A 100 4.56 -12.16 5.80
CA GLU A 100 3.65 -13.31 5.84
C GLU A 100 2.21 -12.82 5.96
N ILE A 101 1.31 -13.34 5.12
CA ILE A 101 -0.10 -12.97 5.15
C ILE A 101 -0.85 -13.98 6.02
N LYS A 102 -1.42 -13.50 7.12
CA LYS A 102 -2.15 -14.35 8.07
C LYS A 102 -3.64 -14.40 7.74
N TYR A 103 -4.16 -15.61 7.67
CA TYR A 103 -5.57 -15.93 7.58
C TYR A 103 -5.97 -16.81 8.77
N ARG A 104 -7.28 -16.96 9.03
CA ARG A 104 -7.79 -17.87 10.04
C ARG A 104 -8.75 -18.86 9.40
N ARG A 105 -8.44 -20.15 9.54
CA ARG A 105 -9.32 -21.23 9.05
C ARG A 105 -10.15 -21.76 10.21
N ARG A 106 -11.46 -21.94 9.99
CA ARG A 106 -12.36 -22.57 10.96
C ARG A 106 -11.83 -23.96 11.36
N GLY A 107 -11.66 -24.19 12.66
CA GLY A 107 -11.26 -25.48 13.24
C GLY A 107 -9.75 -25.80 13.24
N ASN A 108 -8.93 -25.14 12.40
CA ASN A 108 -7.50 -25.49 12.22
C ASN A 108 -6.52 -24.36 12.63
N GLY A 109 -7.00 -23.26 13.19
CA GLY A 109 -6.15 -22.16 13.67
C GLY A 109 -5.69 -21.17 12.58
N GLN A 110 -4.58 -20.49 12.83
CA GLN A 110 -3.98 -19.52 11.89
C GLN A 110 -3.34 -20.24 10.70
N VAL A 111 -3.60 -19.73 9.49
CA VAL A 111 -3.01 -20.18 8.24
C VAL A 111 -2.15 -19.05 7.69
N ILE A 112 -0.95 -19.37 7.25
CA ILE A 112 0.00 -18.41 6.68
C ILE A 112 0.09 -18.62 5.17
N GLU A 113 -0.08 -17.55 4.41
CA GLU A 113 0.18 -17.49 2.98
C GLU A 113 1.44 -16.66 2.71
N TYR A 114 2.24 -17.12 1.75
CA TYR A 114 3.49 -16.48 1.39
C TYR A 114 3.33 -15.67 0.11
N VAL A 115 3.86 -14.45 0.13
CA VAL A 115 3.86 -13.56 -1.03
C VAL A 115 4.95 -13.99 -2.00
N ASN A 116 4.57 -14.26 -3.24
CA ASN A 116 5.50 -14.58 -4.33
C ASN A 116 5.47 -13.47 -5.38
N CYS A 117 6.62 -12.82 -5.61
CA CYS A 117 6.75 -11.70 -6.56
C CYS A 117 5.66 -10.62 -6.38
N GLY A 118 5.36 -10.25 -5.12
CA GLY A 118 4.35 -9.24 -4.80
C GLY A 118 2.90 -9.69 -5.00
N LYS A 119 2.61 -11.00 -5.10
CA LYS A 119 1.25 -11.55 -5.23
C LYS A 119 1.04 -12.73 -4.29
N TRP A 120 -0.18 -12.94 -3.84
CA TRP A 120 -0.57 -14.13 -3.10
C TRP A 120 -1.98 -14.58 -3.51
N ARG A 121 -2.42 -15.74 -3.02
CA ARG A 121 -3.77 -16.26 -3.29
C ARG A 121 -4.62 -16.12 -2.04
N ILE A 122 -5.87 -15.69 -2.22
CA ILE A 122 -6.89 -15.82 -1.18
C ILE A 122 -7.49 -17.22 -1.28
N ARG A 123 -7.61 -17.93 -0.15
CA ARG A 123 -8.24 -19.26 -0.07
C ARG A 123 -9.64 -19.22 0.56
N ASN A 124 -10.34 -18.08 0.44
CA ASN A 124 -11.66 -17.83 1.05
C ASN A 124 -11.69 -17.95 2.58
N TRP A 125 -10.56 -17.68 3.23
CA TRP A 125 -10.40 -17.58 4.67
C TRP A 125 -10.09 -16.13 5.02
N PHE A 126 -10.59 -15.64 6.15
CA PHE A 126 -10.36 -14.27 6.65
C PHE A 126 -9.63 -14.33 7.98
N TYR A 127 -8.87 -13.30 8.34
CA TYR A 127 -8.17 -13.24 9.62
C TYR A 127 -9.15 -13.20 10.80
N GLU A 128 -10.13 -12.31 10.70
CA GLU A 128 -11.32 -12.30 11.53
C GLU A 128 -12.51 -12.74 10.68
N THR A 129 -13.21 -13.76 11.16
CA THR A 129 -14.43 -14.26 10.53
C THR A 129 -15.59 -13.62 11.28
N PRO A 130 -16.33 -12.67 10.69
CA PRO A 130 -17.54 -12.18 11.31
C PRO A 130 -18.57 -13.32 11.34
N GLU A 131 -19.12 -13.59 12.52
CA GLU A 131 -20.29 -14.47 12.66
C GLU A 131 -21.56 -13.63 12.49
N ILE A 132 -22.39 -14.03 11.54
CA ILE A 132 -23.60 -13.31 11.15
C ILE A 132 -24.78 -14.19 11.53
N ASN A 133 -25.26 -13.95 12.74
CA ASN A 133 -26.40 -14.58 13.40
C ASN A 133 -27.73 -13.89 13.08
N SER A 134 -27.73 -12.74 12.41
CA SER A 134 -28.94 -12.02 12.01
C SER A 134 -28.72 -11.31 10.67
N TRP A 135 -29.49 -11.68 9.63
CA TRP A 135 -29.35 -11.08 8.31
C TRP A 135 -30.66 -11.03 7.52
N GLY A 136 -30.73 -10.22 6.47
CA GLY A 136 -31.93 -10.10 5.63
C GLY A 136 -31.64 -9.64 4.20
N ILE A 137 -32.61 -9.81 3.30
CA ILE A 137 -32.54 -9.34 1.91
C ILE A 137 -33.56 -8.23 1.71
N ILE A 138 -33.11 -7.06 1.26
CA ILE A 138 -33.95 -5.90 0.96
C ILE A 138 -33.99 -5.74 -0.55
N TYR A 139 -35.18 -5.84 -1.14
CA TYR A 139 -35.35 -5.72 -2.58
C TYR A 139 -35.99 -4.38 -2.91
N PHE A 140 -35.30 -3.57 -3.71
CA PHE A 140 -35.82 -2.32 -4.23
C PHE A 140 -36.19 -2.51 -5.70
N GLY A 141 -37.49 -2.58 -5.97
CA GLY A 141 -38.04 -2.72 -7.31
C GLY A 141 -39.56 -2.62 -7.30
N ASP A 142 -40.15 -2.27 -8.45
CA ASP A 142 -41.56 -1.85 -8.56
C ASP A 142 -42.57 -2.86 -8.01
N LYS A 143 -42.32 -4.18 -8.15
CA LYS A 143 -43.19 -5.24 -7.64
C LYS A 143 -42.40 -6.46 -7.14
N LEU A 144 -42.77 -6.95 -5.96
CA LEU A 144 -42.28 -8.21 -5.40
C LEU A 144 -43.18 -9.39 -5.82
N ASP A 145 -43.13 -9.73 -7.11
CA ASP A 145 -43.95 -10.83 -7.66
C ASP A 145 -43.39 -12.23 -7.33
N ARG A 146 -44.11 -13.28 -7.74
CA ARG A 146 -43.74 -14.67 -7.47
C ARG A 146 -42.44 -15.08 -8.17
N PHE A 147 -42.09 -14.43 -9.29
CA PHE A 147 -40.87 -14.70 -10.05
C PHE A 147 -39.64 -14.13 -9.35
N VAL A 148 -39.71 -12.86 -8.93
CA VAL A 148 -38.65 -12.20 -8.14
C VAL A 148 -38.41 -12.93 -6.83
N LYS A 149 -39.47 -13.36 -6.12
CA LYS A 149 -39.33 -14.17 -4.90
C LYS A 149 -38.57 -15.47 -5.13
N ASN A 150 -38.80 -16.15 -6.26
CA ASN A 150 -38.07 -17.38 -6.59
C ASN A 150 -36.58 -17.10 -6.85
N ILE A 151 -36.25 -16.00 -7.56
CA ILE A 151 -34.86 -15.59 -7.80
C ILE A 151 -34.15 -15.26 -6.48
N LEU A 152 -34.80 -14.49 -5.59
CA LEU A 152 -34.21 -14.12 -4.30
C LEU A 152 -33.99 -15.35 -3.40
N ASN A 153 -34.91 -16.32 -3.42
CA ASN A 153 -34.75 -17.60 -2.72
C ASN A 153 -33.60 -18.44 -3.31
N GLU A 154 -33.45 -18.49 -4.63
CA GLU A 154 -32.33 -19.19 -5.28
C GLU A 154 -30.98 -18.51 -4.96
N PHE A 155 -30.95 -17.18 -4.99
CA PHE A 155 -29.80 -16.39 -4.57
C PHE A 155 -29.41 -16.67 -3.12
N GLN A 156 -30.37 -16.66 -2.19
CA GLN A 156 -30.17 -17.01 -0.79
C GLN A 156 -29.55 -18.40 -0.63
N ASN A 157 -30.07 -19.41 -1.34
CA ASN A 157 -29.54 -20.77 -1.29
C ASN A 157 -28.13 -20.88 -1.88
N ARG A 158 -27.84 -20.20 -2.99
CA ARG A 158 -26.49 -20.18 -3.59
C ARG A 158 -25.49 -19.45 -2.69
N LEU A 159 -25.90 -18.36 -2.06
CA LEU A 159 -25.09 -17.60 -1.12
C LEU A 159 -24.77 -18.44 0.12
N ALA A 160 -25.76 -19.10 0.71
CA ALA A 160 -25.55 -20.00 1.85
C ALA A 160 -24.55 -21.12 1.52
N ASN A 161 -24.72 -21.79 0.36
CA ASN A 161 -23.79 -22.82 -0.11
C ASN A 161 -22.36 -22.30 -0.38
N LEU A 162 -22.22 -21.07 -0.89
CA LEU A 162 -20.92 -20.44 -1.12
C LEU A 162 -20.24 -20.08 0.20
N LEU A 163 -21.02 -19.60 1.16
CA LEU A 163 -20.51 -19.17 2.46
C LEU A 163 -20.17 -20.35 3.38
N GLU A 164 -20.92 -21.45 3.34
CA GLU A 164 -20.54 -22.72 4.00
C GLU A 164 -19.18 -23.25 3.52
N ARG A 165 -18.81 -22.98 2.26
CA ARG A 165 -17.49 -23.32 1.69
C ARG A 165 -16.41 -22.28 2.04
N SER A 166 -16.78 -21.14 2.60
CA SER A 166 -15.91 -20.08 3.09
C SER A 166 -15.82 -20.10 4.62
N SER A 167 -14.96 -19.29 5.25
CA SER A 167 -14.96 -19.16 6.73
C SER A 167 -16.04 -18.21 7.28
N PHE A 168 -16.94 -17.72 6.43
CA PHE A 168 -18.07 -16.87 6.82
C PHE A 168 -19.23 -17.74 7.34
N VAL A 169 -19.78 -17.42 8.51
CA VAL A 169 -20.94 -18.14 9.06
C VAL A 169 -22.15 -17.23 8.97
N ILE A 170 -23.12 -17.60 8.14
CA ILE A 170 -24.44 -16.99 8.12
C ILE A 170 -25.44 -18.00 8.67
N ASN A 171 -26.16 -17.66 9.73
CA ASN A 171 -27.25 -18.49 10.22
C ASN A 171 -28.46 -18.36 9.26
N THR A 172 -28.79 -19.45 8.56
CA THR A 172 -29.85 -19.48 7.54
C THR A 172 -31.27 -19.48 8.11
N GLU A 173 -31.44 -19.81 9.40
CA GLU A 173 -32.76 -19.91 10.05
C GLU A 173 -33.29 -18.57 10.58
N SER A 174 -32.45 -17.54 10.62
CA SER A 174 -32.73 -16.25 11.28
C SER A 174 -33.05 -15.11 10.30
N SER A 175 -33.33 -15.41 9.03
CA SER A 175 -33.56 -14.38 8.02
C SER A 175 -34.90 -13.65 8.24
N SER A 176 -34.85 -12.34 8.50
CA SER A 176 -36.05 -11.51 8.54
C SER A 176 -36.37 -10.90 7.17
N THR A 177 -37.59 -11.22 6.71
CA THR A 177 -38.47 -10.51 5.76
C THR A 177 -37.83 -9.89 4.50
N ILE A 178 -38.10 -10.52 3.35
CA ILE A 178 -38.03 -9.88 2.03
C ILE A 178 -39.06 -8.75 2.01
N LYS A 179 -38.62 -7.50 2.21
CA LYS A 179 -39.48 -6.32 2.00
C LYS A 179 -39.18 -5.73 0.62
N GLY A 180 -40.23 -5.62 -0.19
CA GLY A 180 -40.21 -4.77 -1.38
C GLY A 180 -40.49 -3.34 -0.96
N SER A 181 -39.68 -2.39 -1.42
CA SER A 181 -39.89 -0.96 -1.17
C SER A 181 -39.69 -0.17 -2.47
N LEU A 182 -40.50 0.87 -2.66
CA LEU A 182 -40.38 1.81 -3.77
C LEU A 182 -39.20 2.78 -3.49
N GLU A 183 -38.55 3.29 -4.54
CA GLU A 183 -37.40 4.23 -4.42
C GLU A 183 -37.71 5.47 -3.55
N ASN A 184 -38.97 5.83 -3.35
CA ASN A 184 -39.36 6.97 -2.54
C ASN A 184 -39.52 6.66 -1.02
N GLU A 185 -39.48 5.38 -0.63
CA GLU A 185 -39.72 4.91 0.76
C GLU A 185 -38.47 4.28 1.40
N ILE A 186 -37.28 4.56 0.85
CA ILE A 186 -36.02 3.99 1.31
C ILE A 186 -35.73 4.38 2.77
N ASN A 187 -35.99 5.63 3.15
CA ASN A 187 -35.68 6.11 4.51
C ASN A 187 -36.50 5.39 5.58
N SER A 188 -37.81 5.17 5.38
CA SER A 188 -38.64 4.43 6.32
C SER A 188 -38.24 2.96 6.38
N THR A 189 -37.92 2.36 5.22
CA THR A 189 -37.49 0.97 5.12
C THR A 189 -36.14 0.72 5.82
N LEU A 190 -35.18 1.64 5.67
CA LEU A 190 -33.89 1.57 6.35
C LEU A 190 -34.01 1.85 7.86
N VAL A 191 -34.91 2.74 8.28
CA VAL A 191 -35.23 2.94 9.71
C VAL A 191 -35.83 1.67 10.31
N ASP A 192 -36.77 1.02 9.63
CA ASP A 192 -37.33 -0.26 10.04
C ASP A 192 -36.27 -1.35 10.16
N VAL A 193 -35.36 -1.45 9.19
CA VAL A 193 -34.24 -2.40 9.18
C VAL A 193 -33.24 -2.10 10.31
N SER A 194 -32.98 -0.82 10.58
CA SER A 194 -32.10 -0.41 11.68
C SER A 194 -32.65 -0.83 13.05
N ASN A 195 -33.97 -0.84 13.21
CA ASN A 195 -34.64 -1.32 14.42
C ASN A 195 -34.54 -2.85 14.60
N GLN A 196 -34.27 -3.60 13.53
CA GLN A 196 -34.15 -5.07 13.56
C GLN A 196 -32.77 -5.57 14.01
N ARG A 197 -31.78 -4.69 14.21
CA ARG A 197 -30.41 -5.05 14.64
C ARG A 197 -29.77 -6.17 13.79
N LEU A 198 -29.97 -6.12 12.47
CA LEU A 198 -29.31 -7.06 11.54
C LEU A 198 -27.79 -6.90 11.57
N GLN A 199 -27.07 -8.01 11.55
CA GLN A 199 -25.61 -8.05 11.40
C GLN A 199 -25.17 -8.02 9.93
N LEU A 200 -26.07 -8.34 8.99
CA LEU A 200 -25.85 -8.23 7.54
C LEU A 200 -27.17 -7.94 6.82
N ALA A 201 -27.21 -6.93 5.96
CA ALA A 201 -28.34 -6.69 5.06
C ALA A 201 -27.85 -6.74 3.61
N ILE A 202 -28.45 -7.60 2.79
CA ILE A 202 -28.12 -7.71 1.38
C ILE A 202 -29.16 -6.92 0.61
N VAL A 203 -28.72 -5.84 -0.03
CA VAL A 203 -29.61 -4.95 -0.75
C VAL A 203 -29.55 -5.28 -2.25
N VAL A 204 -30.69 -5.67 -2.82
CA VAL A 204 -30.85 -5.98 -4.24
C VAL A 204 -31.56 -4.82 -4.91
N LEU A 205 -30.88 -4.16 -5.83
CA LEU A 205 -31.37 -2.99 -6.55
C LEU A 205 -31.86 -3.40 -7.94
N ASN A 206 -33.08 -3.01 -8.29
CA ASN A 206 -33.66 -3.25 -9.61
C ASN A 206 -33.99 -1.91 -10.31
N SER A 207 -32.97 -1.11 -10.63
CA SER A 207 -33.09 0.01 -11.59
C SER A 207 -31.71 0.48 -12.10
N TYR A 208 -31.71 1.19 -13.22
CA TYR A 208 -30.54 1.68 -13.96
C TYR A 208 -29.83 2.88 -13.28
N ASP A 209 -30.41 3.49 -12.24
CA ASP A 209 -29.83 4.62 -11.47
C ASP A 209 -29.25 4.19 -10.10
N SER A 210 -28.46 3.12 -10.16
CA SER A 210 -27.83 2.42 -9.02
C SER A 210 -26.94 3.26 -8.10
N ASN A 211 -26.54 4.48 -8.47
CA ASN A 211 -25.56 5.27 -7.71
C ASN A 211 -26.14 5.96 -6.45
N ILE A 212 -27.34 6.54 -6.52
CA ILE A 212 -27.93 7.27 -5.38
C ILE A 212 -28.33 6.29 -4.26
N LEU A 213 -28.91 5.16 -4.67
CA LEU A 213 -29.42 4.13 -3.78
C LEU A 213 -28.30 3.34 -3.08
N TYR A 214 -27.23 3.03 -3.83
CA TYR A 214 -25.99 2.48 -3.27
C TYR A 214 -25.38 3.41 -2.22
N ASN A 215 -25.29 4.72 -2.51
CA ASN A 215 -24.74 5.70 -1.58
C ASN A 215 -25.55 5.82 -0.29
N LEU A 216 -26.87 5.66 -0.36
CA LEU A 216 -27.76 5.71 0.81
C LEU A 216 -27.62 4.46 1.71
N VAL A 217 -27.48 3.28 1.12
CA VAL A 217 -27.28 2.00 1.83
C VAL A 217 -25.90 1.97 2.51
N LYS A 218 -24.88 2.46 1.80
CA LYS A 218 -23.50 2.55 2.29
C LYS A 218 -23.41 3.37 3.58
N LYS A 219 -24.21 4.44 3.69
CA LYS A 219 -24.28 5.32 4.86
C LYS A 219 -24.67 4.63 6.17
N TYR A 220 -25.45 3.54 6.13
CA TYR A 220 -25.98 2.88 7.34
C TYR A 220 -25.15 1.68 7.82
N ALA A 221 -24.34 1.06 6.95
CA ALA A 221 -23.59 -0.19 7.23
C ALA A 221 -22.40 -0.05 8.20
N ASN A 222 -22.24 1.12 8.79
CA ASN A 222 -20.95 1.78 8.94
C ASN A 222 -20.69 2.12 10.45
N ARG A 223 -21.63 1.77 11.33
CA ARG A 223 -21.59 2.16 12.76
C ARG A 223 -21.07 1.10 13.75
N THR A 224 -20.48 -0.02 13.30
CA THR A 224 -20.28 -1.17 14.22
C THR A 224 -18.97 -1.92 13.97
N LEU A 225 -18.08 -2.01 14.98
CA LEU A 225 -17.06 -3.05 15.29
C LEU A 225 -15.59 -2.57 15.39
N ASN A 226 -14.98 -2.62 16.60
CA ASN A 226 -13.90 -3.56 17.00
C ASN A 226 -13.26 -3.26 18.38
N ARG A 227 -12.61 -4.27 18.99
CA ARG A 227 -11.92 -4.24 20.30
C ARG A 227 -10.55 -4.96 20.29
N SER A 228 -9.52 -4.24 20.79
CA SER A 228 -8.35 -4.56 21.65
C SER A 228 -7.32 -5.68 21.38
N SER A 229 -6.03 -5.30 21.46
CA SER A 229 -5.03 -5.85 22.42
C SER A 229 -3.89 -4.84 22.73
N LYS A 230 -3.05 -5.14 23.74
CA LYS A 230 -2.03 -4.26 24.37
C LYS A 230 -0.63 -4.47 23.76
N ASP A 231 -0.23 -3.61 22.84
CA ASP A 231 1.17 -3.39 22.43
C ASP A 231 1.35 -1.89 22.13
N ASP A 232 2.60 -1.44 21.91
CA ASP A 232 2.91 -0.09 21.42
C ASP A 232 1.95 0.28 20.29
N LEU A 233 1.14 1.32 20.52
CA LEU A 233 0.06 1.68 19.62
C LEU A 233 0.61 2.50 18.45
N PHE A 234 0.59 1.91 17.26
CA PHE A 234 0.92 2.61 16.01
C PHE A 234 -0.36 3.03 15.32
N MET A 235 -0.39 4.28 14.86
CA MET A 235 -1.43 4.77 13.96
C MET A 235 -0.78 5.24 12.65
N PHE A 236 -1.32 4.77 11.53
CA PHE A 236 -0.84 5.09 10.20
C PHE A 236 -1.77 6.09 9.52
N PHE A 237 -1.20 7.20 9.07
CA PHE A 237 -1.91 8.21 8.31
C PHE A 237 -1.47 8.22 6.86
N GLY A 238 -2.41 8.54 5.97
CA GLY A 238 -2.17 8.89 4.58
C GLY A 238 -2.80 10.24 4.28
N ALA A 239 -2.14 11.08 3.50
CA ALA A 239 -2.67 12.37 3.09
C ALA A 239 -2.35 12.66 1.63
N ASP A 240 -3.36 13.02 0.85
CA ASP A 240 -3.23 13.40 -0.56
C ASP A 240 -4.04 14.67 -0.86
N VAL A 241 -3.58 15.41 -1.88
CA VAL A 241 -4.27 16.59 -2.39
C VAL A 241 -4.39 16.45 -3.90
N ILE A 242 -5.62 16.50 -4.41
CA ILE A 242 -5.90 16.47 -5.84
C ILE A 242 -6.22 17.89 -6.30
N HIS A 243 -5.37 18.39 -7.18
CA HIS A 243 -5.54 19.68 -7.86
C HIS A 243 -6.45 19.55 -9.08
N SER A 244 -7.03 20.67 -9.51
CA SER A 244 -7.72 20.77 -10.79
C SER A 244 -6.76 20.67 -11.97
N THR A 245 -7.29 20.25 -13.12
CA THR A 245 -6.60 20.40 -14.40
C THR A 245 -6.47 21.89 -14.74
N CYS A 246 -5.39 22.25 -15.47
CA CYS A 246 -4.95 23.63 -15.72
C CYS A 246 -6.00 24.61 -16.30
N SER A 247 -7.17 24.14 -16.73
CA SER A 247 -8.22 24.95 -17.33
C SER A 247 -9.44 25.19 -16.42
N SER A 248 -9.48 24.62 -15.20
CA SER A 248 -10.63 24.77 -14.30
C SER A 248 -10.27 25.48 -12.99
N ASP A 249 -11.03 26.53 -12.65
CA ASP A 249 -10.94 27.29 -11.39
C ASP A 249 -11.52 26.52 -10.18
N ARG A 250 -11.50 25.18 -10.27
CA ARG A 250 -12.06 24.29 -9.24
C ARG A 250 -11.09 24.18 -8.08
N PRO A 251 -11.55 24.29 -6.82
CA PRO A 251 -10.67 24.18 -5.67
C PRO A 251 -10.08 22.77 -5.55
N SER A 252 -8.90 22.69 -4.96
CA SER A 252 -8.23 21.41 -4.69
C SER A 252 -8.96 20.64 -3.60
N VAL A 253 -8.90 19.32 -3.64
CA VAL A 253 -9.52 18.44 -2.65
C VAL A 253 -8.43 17.75 -1.85
N ALA A 254 -8.37 18.04 -0.55
CA ALA A 254 -7.49 17.36 0.40
C ALA A 254 -8.24 16.22 1.11
N ALA A 255 -7.54 15.11 1.32
CA ALA A 255 -8.04 13.99 2.09
C ALA A 255 -6.97 13.47 3.04
N VAL A 256 -7.39 13.15 4.26
CA VAL A 256 -6.55 12.47 5.25
C VAL A 256 -7.24 11.19 5.69
N VAL A 257 -6.48 10.11 5.72
CA VAL A 257 -6.94 8.79 6.12
C VAL A 257 -6.09 8.34 7.31
N GLY A 258 -6.72 7.76 8.33
CA GLY A 258 -6.04 7.23 9.52
C GLY A 258 -6.48 5.79 9.80
N SER A 259 -5.55 4.91 10.18
CA SER A 259 -5.93 3.59 10.70
C SER A 259 -6.77 3.77 11.96
N ARG A 260 -7.78 2.91 12.16
CA ARG A 260 -8.68 2.98 13.32
C ARG A 260 -8.49 1.84 14.30
N ASP A 261 -7.86 0.76 13.88
CA ASP A 261 -7.74 -0.47 14.64
C ASP A 261 -6.28 -0.86 14.89
N MET A 262 -6.10 -1.69 15.92
CA MET A 262 -4.79 -2.23 16.32
C MET A 262 -4.10 -3.04 15.22
N THR A 263 -4.89 -3.69 14.36
CA THR A 263 -4.36 -4.51 13.27
C THR A 263 -3.99 -3.68 12.04
N ASN A 264 -4.34 -2.38 12.03
CA ASN A 264 -4.14 -1.45 10.93
C ASN A 264 -4.73 -1.95 9.60
N SER A 265 -5.83 -2.70 9.71
CA SER A 265 -6.59 -3.22 8.58
C SER A 265 -7.70 -2.26 8.18
N LEU A 266 -8.27 -1.52 9.15
CA LEU A 266 -9.39 -0.61 8.94
C LEU A 266 -8.93 0.84 8.99
N TYR A 267 -9.49 1.67 8.11
CA TYR A 267 -9.09 3.07 7.95
C TYR A 267 -10.30 3.99 7.89
N ALA A 268 -10.27 5.11 8.61
CA ALA A 268 -11.26 6.19 8.52
C ALA A 268 -10.71 7.34 7.70
N ALA A 269 -11.58 8.05 6.98
CA ALA A 269 -11.21 9.16 6.11
C ALA A 269 -11.86 10.46 6.57
N ARG A 270 -11.17 11.58 6.37
CA ARG A 270 -11.69 12.95 6.56
C ARG A 270 -11.35 13.80 5.35
N LEU A 271 -12.29 14.66 4.97
CA LEU A 271 -12.26 15.45 3.75
C LEU A 271 -12.48 16.93 4.09
N CYS A 272 -11.45 17.59 4.60
CA CYS A 272 -11.54 18.99 5.03
C CYS A 272 -10.35 19.82 4.52
N GLU A 273 -10.48 21.15 4.58
CA GLU A 273 -9.41 22.10 4.21
C GLU A 273 -8.34 22.20 5.31
N GLN A 274 -8.67 21.89 6.56
CA GLN A 274 -7.80 22.07 7.73
C GLN A 274 -7.22 20.73 8.20
N LEU A 275 -5.88 20.61 8.15
CA LEU A 275 -5.19 19.37 8.48
C LEU A 275 -5.31 18.99 9.96
N ASP A 276 -5.22 19.97 10.85
CA ASP A 276 -5.31 19.78 12.29
C ASP A 276 -6.67 19.23 12.72
N THR A 277 -7.77 19.76 12.19
CA THR A 277 -9.13 19.27 12.49
C THR A 277 -9.29 17.80 12.06
N MET A 278 -8.86 17.46 10.84
CA MET A 278 -8.91 16.08 10.34
C MET A 278 -8.11 15.12 11.23
N VAL A 279 -6.92 15.54 11.68
CA VAL A 279 -6.06 14.71 12.54
C VAL A 279 -6.67 14.56 13.94
N ILE A 280 -7.27 15.61 14.51
CA ILE A 280 -7.96 15.56 15.80
C ILE A 280 -9.08 14.51 15.76
N ASP A 281 -9.92 14.56 14.74
CA ASP A 281 -11.06 13.64 14.62
C ASP A 281 -10.60 12.20 14.43
N LEU A 282 -9.62 11.96 13.55
CA LEU A 282 -9.07 10.62 13.35
C LEU A 282 -8.43 10.05 14.62
N LEU A 283 -7.74 10.87 15.42
CA LEU A 283 -7.18 10.44 16.71
C LEU A 283 -8.28 10.07 17.71
N ARG A 284 -9.40 10.79 17.72
CA ARG A 284 -10.57 10.46 18.57
C ARG A 284 -11.20 9.13 18.15
N VAL A 285 -11.42 8.94 16.84
CA VAL A 285 -11.96 7.69 16.28
C VAL A 285 -11.08 6.49 16.63
N PHE A 286 -9.76 6.64 16.51
CA PHE A 286 -8.82 5.61 16.94
C PHE A 286 -8.94 5.32 18.44
N GLY A 287 -8.97 6.36 19.27
CA GLY A 287 -9.15 6.23 20.71
C GLY A 287 -10.41 5.46 21.07
N GLU A 288 -11.56 5.85 20.51
CA GLU A 288 -12.85 5.18 20.74
C GLU A 288 -12.82 3.70 20.31
N SER A 289 -12.16 3.40 19.18
CA SER A 289 -12.00 2.03 18.67
C SER A 289 -10.99 1.19 19.47
N CYS A 290 -10.07 1.82 20.19
CA CYS A 290 -8.95 1.17 20.88
C CYS A 290 -9.04 1.23 22.41
N ASP A 291 -10.26 1.25 22.97
CA ASP A 291 -10.54 1.29 24.42
C ASP A 291 -9.99 2.57 25.07
N TYR A 292 -10.22 3.70 24.40
CA TYR A 292 -9.76 5.05 24.76
C TYR A 292 -8.24 5.19 24.89
N ARG A 293 -7.47 4.29 24.28
CA ARG A 293 -6.01 4.39 24.21
C ARG A 293 -5.57 5.10 22.95
N LEU A 294 -4.71 6.09 23.12
CA LEU A 294 -4.14 6.88 22.02
C LEU A 294 -2.81 6.26 21.54
N PRO A 295 -2.43 6.47 20.27
CA PRO A 295 -1.21 5.92 19.73
C PRO A 295 0.05 6.48 20.40
N ASN A 296 1.07 5.66 20.60
CA ASN A 296 2.38 6.12 21.08
C ASN A 296 3.26 6.58 19.91
N LYS A 297 2.98 6.09 18.70
CA LYS A 297 3.74 6.37 17.48
C LYS A 297 2.78 6.64 16.32
N ILE A 298 3.02 7.75 15.62
CA ILE A 298 2.27 8.15 14.43
C ILE A 298 3.21 8.09 13.23
N VAL A 299 2.80 7.39 12.18
CA VAL A 299 3.51 7.35 10.90
C VAL A 299 2.63 7.99 9.84
N PHE A 300 3.09 9.10 9.26
CA PHE A 300 2.31 9.94 8.36
C PHE A 300 2.89 9.90 6.95
N TYR A 301 2.16 9.33 5.99
CA TYR A 301 2.53 9.28 4.58
C TYR A 301 1.82 10.39 3.79
N ARG A 302 2.57 11.35 3.27
CA ARG A 302 2.08 12.49 2.49
C ARG A 302 2.40 12.31 0.99
N ASP A 303 1.40 12.10 0.14
CA ASP A 303 1.58 11.92 -1.33
C ASP A 303 1.40 13.23 -2.11
N GLY A 304 2.04 13.39 -3.27
CA GLY A 304 1.77 14.51 -4.16
C GLY A 304 2.39 15.85 -3.74
N VAL A 305 3.56 15.84 -3.12
CA VAL A 305 4.36 17.04 -2.83
C VAL A 305 5.56 17.09 -3.77
N ASP A 306 5.84 18.27 -4.34
CA ASP A 306 7.05 18.51 -5.13
C ASP A 306 8.25 18.94 -4.26
N GLU A 307 9.46 18.70 -4.77
CA GLU A 307 10.71 18.82 -4.01
C GLU A 307 10.96 20.24 -3.50
N ASP A 308 10.56 21.26 -4.27
CA ASP A 308 10.64 22.67 -3.92
C ASP A 308 9.69 23.08 -2.78
N GLN A 309 8.65 22.27 -2.54
CA GLN A 309 7.66 22.52 -1.50
C GLN A 309 7.92 21.75 -0.20
N TYR A 310 8.90 20.84 -0.17
CA TYR A 310 9.16 19.96 0.98
C TYR A 310 9.34 20.73 2.28
N GLN A 311 10.21 21.74 2.30
CA GLN A 311 10.49 22.48 3.53
C GLN A 311 9.26 23.22 4.04
N LYS A 312 8.49 23.84 3.14
CA LYS A 312 7.25 24.56 3.48
C LYS A 312 6.19 23.61 4.05
N VAL A 313 6.01 22.45 3.42
CA VAL A 313 5.07 21.41 3.86
C VAL A 313 5.48 20.86 5.22
N LEU A 314 6.77 20.55 5.41
CA LEU A 314 7.30 20.10 6.70
C LEU A 314 7.06 21.16 7.79
N ASP A 315 7.35 22.43 7.52
CA ASP A 315 7.22 23.48 8.52
C ASP A 315 5.76 23.81 8.88
N ASP A 316 4.81 23.66 7.96
CA ASP A 316 3.39 23.95 8.19
C ASP A 316 2.62 22.71 8.68
N GLU A 317 2.63 21.61 7.92
CA GLU A 317 1.84 20.42 8.20
C GLU A 317 2.29 19.71 9.49
N VAL A 318 3.60 19.62 9.75
CA VAL A 318 4.11 18.99 10.99
C VAL A 318 3.71 19.81 12.21
N LYS A 319 3.67 21.15 12.11
CA LYS A 319 3.19 22.00 13.21
C LYS A 319 1.71 21.76 13.49
N LYS A 320 0.88 21.66 12.45
CA LYS A 320 -0.56 21.35 12.55
C LYS A 320 -0.80 19.97 13.16
N ILE A 321 -0.07 18.93 12.73
CA ILE A 321 -0.16 17.58 13.31
C ILE A 321 0.24 17.58 14.79
N LYS A 322 1.35 18.26 15.15
CA LYS A 322 1.76 18.40 16.56
C LYS A 322 0.75 19.19 17.39
N HIS A 323 0.10 20.19 16.80
CA HIS A 323 -0.96 20.95 17.46
C HIS A 323 -2.18 20.07 17.74
N ALA A 324 -2.65 19.31 16.75
CA ALA A 324 -3.72 18.33 16.90
C ALA A 324 -3.41 17.30 18.01
N CYS A 325 -2.18 16.78 18.05
CA CYS A 325 -1.75 15.87 19.11
C CYS A 325 -1.81 16.53 20.50
N ARG A 326 -1.38 17.79 20.65
CA ARG A 326 -1.48 18.48 21.96
C ARG A 326 -2.93 18.63 22.43
N ILE A 327 -3.86 18.88 21.51
CA ILE A 327 -5.28 19.01 21.83
C ILE A 327 -5.85 17.67 22.33
N VAL A 328 -5.56 16.56 21.63
CA VAL A 328 -6.15 15.26 21.97
C VAL A 328 -5.49 14.59 23.18
N TYR A 329 -4.17 14.72 23.32
CA TYR A 329 -3.41 14.06 24.40
C TYR A 329 -3.43 14.86 25.71
N GLY A 330 -3.69 16.18 25.65
CA GLY A 330 -3.69 17.04 26.82
C GLY A 330 -2.36 16.99 27.58
N ASN A 331 -2.39 16.46 28.80
CA ASN A 331 -1.22 16.31 29.67
C ASN A 331 -0.44 15.00 29.46
N GLN A 332 -0.90 14.11 28.59
CA GLN A 332 -0.20 12.86 28.29
C GLN A 332 1.04 13.09 27.42
N SER A 333 1.96 12.14 27.42
CA SER A 333 3.12 12.18 26.52
C SER A 333 2.66 12.22 25.06
N LEU A 334 3.20 13.17 24.29
CA LEU A 334 2.94 13.25 22.86
C LEU A 334 3.51 12.02 22.14
N PRO A 335 2.87 11.59 21.04
CA PRO A 335 3.36 10.47 20.25
C PRO A 335 4.63 10.85 19.49
N GLN A 336 5.47 9.85 19.24
CA GLN A 336 6.57 10.01 18.29
C GLN A 336 5.99 10.12 16.87
N LEU A 337 6.28 11.21 16.17
CA LEU A 337 5.82 11.46 14.81
C LEU A 337 6.92 11.12 13.80
N ILE A 338 6.62 10.24 12.85
CA ILE A 338 7.43 9.94 11.68
C ILE A 338 6.68 10.48 10.46
N PHE A 339 7.22 11.51 9.80
CA PHE A 339 6.63 12.12 8.62
C PHE A 339 7.40 11.68 7.37
N ILE A 340 6.68 11.18 6.37
CA ILE A 340 7.22 10.57 5.15
C ILE A 340 6.52 11.19 3.95
N VAL A 341 7.29 11.84 3.07
CA VAL A 341 6.76 12.28 1.78
C VAL A 341 6.92 11.14 0.78
N VAL A 342 5.83 10.81 0.09
CA VAL A 342 5.77 9.79 -0.96
C VAL A 342 5.65 10.50 -2.30
N LYS A 343 6.52 10.14 -3.24
CA LYS A 343 6.46 10.63 -4.62
C LYS A 343 6.43 9.46 -5.57
N LYS A 344 5.24 9.16 -6.11
CA LYS A 344 5.05 8.09 -7.10
C LYS A 344 5.28 8.57 -8.54
N ARG A 345 5.00 9.84 -8.83
CA ARG A 345 5.12 10.44 -10.17
C ARG A 345 6.48 11.14 -10.32
N HIS A 346 7.45 10.45 -10.92
CA HIS A 346 8.76 10.99 -11.26
C HIS A 346 9.39 10.23 -12.46
N ASN A 347 10.60 10.65 -12.85
CA ASN A 347 11.27 10.14 -14.06
C ASN A 347 12.19 8.93 -13.82
N ALA A 348 12.57 8.62 -12.57
CA ALA A 348 13.42 7.46 -12.28
C ALA A 348 12.76 6.11 -12.67
N ARG A 349 13.51 5.24 -13.36
CA ARG A 349 13.11 3.88 -13.77
C ARG A 349 14.25 2.90 -13.50
N PHE A 350 13.94 1.74 -12.94
CA PHE A 350 14.93 0.72 -12.62
C PHE A 350 14.71 -0.53 -13.46
N PHE A 351 15.82 -1.10 -13.92
CA PHE A 351 15.82 -2.27 -14.79
C PHE A 351 16.86 -3.28 -14.32
N LEU A 352 16.51 -4.57 -14.42
CA LEU A 352 17.50 -5.63 -14.41
C LEU A 352 18.14 -5.65 -15.80
N TYR A 353 19.46 -5.49 -15.86
CA TYR A 353 20.19 -5.54 -17.12
C TYR A 353 20.50 -7.01 -17.47
N ASP A 354 19.79 -7.54 -18.47
CA ASP A 354 20.15 -8.77 -19.16
C ASP A 354 20.39 -8.46 -20.65
N ALA A 355 21.36 -9.14 -21.25
CA ALA A 355 21.84 -8.86 -22.61
C ALA A 355 20.79 -9.12 -23.71
N LYS A 356 19.69 -9.82 -23.39
CA LYS A 356 18.64 -10.21 -24.34
C LYS A 356 17.30 -9.50 -24.10
N GLN A 357 17.02 -9.04 -22.88
CA GLN A 357 15.74 -8.43 -22.54
C GLN A 357 15.86 -7.49 -21.34
N THR A 358 15.30 -6.29 -21.49
CA THR A 358 15.13 -5.36 -20.38
C THR A 358 13.97 -5.82 -19.51
N MET A 359 14.24 -6.15 -18.25
CA MET A 359 13.25 -6.66 -17.30
C MET A 359 13.05 -5.68 -16.15
N ASN A 360 11.82 -5.64 -15.61
CA ASN A 360 11.55 -4.88 -14.39
C ASN A 360 12.30 -5.47 -13.20
N VAL A 361 12.66 -4.61 -12.25
CA VAL A 361 13.19 -5.05 -10.95
C VAL A 361 12.14 -5.81 -10.14
N GLN A 362 12.60 -6.68 -9.25
CA GLN A 362 11.72 -7.48 -8.40
C GLN A 362 10.95 -6.59 -7.41
N ALA A 363 9.71 -6.96 -7.11
CA ALA A 363 8.97 -6.40 -5.98
C ALA A 363 9.78 -6.49 -4.67
N GLY A 364 9.84 -5.39 -3.92
CA GLY A 364 10.68 -5.24 -2.72
C GLY A 364 12.08 -4.68 -3.00
N THR A 365 12.47 -4.42 -4.25
CA THR A 365 13.77 -3.78 -4.54
C THR A 365 13.81 -2.38 -3.95
N VAL A 366 14.79 -2.12 -3.07
CA VAL A 366 15.03 -0.81 -2.44
C VAL A 366 16.39 -0.25 -2.84
N THR A 367 16.49 1.07 -2.98
CA THR A 367 17.76 1.75 -3.22
C THR A 367 17.80 3.06 -2.45
N ASP A 368 18.76 3.16 -1.54
CA ASP A 368 18.98 4.24 -0.58
C ASP A 368 20.40 4.84 -0.71
N GLN A 369 21.06 4.62 -1.84
CA GLN A 369 22.45 5.04 -2.08
C GLN A 369 22.68 5.48 -3.53
N ASN A 370 23.61 6.42 -3.72
CA ASN A 370 24.14 6.93 -5.00
C ASN A 370 23.20 7.74 -5.91
N ILE A 371 21.92 7.42 -5.94
CA ILE A 371 20.90 8.05 -6.79
C ILE A 371 19.83 8.79 -5.97
N ILE A 372 20.16 9.05 -4.71
CA ILE A 372 19.31 9.74 -3.72
C ILE A 372 19.95 11.09 -3.36
N HIS A 373 19.22 11.94 -2.65
CA HIS A 373 19.76 13.21 -2.20
C HIS A 373 21.03 13.03 -1.33
N PRO A 374 22.10 13.83 -1.52
CA PRO A 374 23.39 13.61 -0.85
C PRO A 374 23.36 13.72 0.68
N SER A 375 22.42 14.48 1.24
CA SER A 375 22.36 14.82 2.67
C SER A 375 21.00 14.55 3.34
N GLN A 376 20.02 14.05 2.58
CA GLN A 376 18.68 13.75 3.10
C GLN A 376 18.45 12.24 3.06
N PHE A 377 17.57 11.73 3.92
CA PHE A 377 17.28 10.30 3.97
C PHE A 377 16.16 9.96 2.99
N ASP A 378 16.56 9.70 1.74
CA ASP A 378 15.66 9.23 0.71
C ASP A 378 15.91 7.77 0.38
N PHE A 379 14.85 7.08 -0.04
CA PHE A 379 14.99 5.80 -0.70
C PHE A 379 13.93 5.60 -1.78
N TYR A 380 14.30 4.91 -2.84
CA TYR A 380 13.36 4.35 -3.79
C TYR A 380 12.96 2.95 -3.36
N LEU A 381 11.66 2.65 -3.41
CA LEU A 381 11.13 1.30 -3.20
C LEU A 381 10.22 0.91 -4.36
N CYS A 382 10.57 -0.17 -5.06
CA CYS A 382 9.70 -0.83 -6.03
C CYS A 382 8.89 -1.92 -5.33
N SER A 383 7.78 -1.56 -4.68
CA SER A 383 6.97 -2.51 -3.91
C SER A 383 6.13 -3.45 -4.78
N GLN A 384 5.63 -2.98 -5.91
CA GLN A 384 4.75 -3.74 -6.80
C GLN A 384 5.50 -4.50 -7.90
N ALA A 385 4.89 -5.59 -8.37
CA ALA A 385 5.28 -6.22 -9.63
C ALA A 385 4.54 -5.58 -10.80
N ALA A 386 5.27 -5.04 -11.79
CA ALA A 386 4.67 -4.51 -13.00
C ALA A 386 3.94 -5.61 -13.79
N ILE A 387 2.69 -5.33 -14.15
CA ILE A 387 1.87 -6.18 -15.03
C ILE A 387 2.17 -5.85 -16.50
N MET A 388 2.34 -4.56 -16.80
CA MET A 388 2.62 -4.04 -18.13
C MET A 388 3.56 -2.84 -18.02
N GLY A 389 4.41 -2.66 -19.04
CA GLY A 389 5.34 -1.54 -19.12
C GLY A 389 6.47 -1.60 -18.09
N THR A 390 7.03 -0.43 -17.78
CA THR A 390 8.13 -0.30 -16.82
C THR A 390 7.62 0.13 -15.45
N SER A 391 8.01 -0.59 -14.39
CA SER A 391 7.74 -0.22 -13.01
C SER A 391 8.23 1.19 -12.71
N ARG A 392 7.41 1.94 -11.96
CA ARG A 392 7.81 3.20 -11.33
C ARG A 392 8.04 2.91 -9.83
N PRO A 393 9.30 2.74 -9.38
CA PRO A 393 9.61 2.69 -7.95
C PRO A 393 9.12 3.99 -7.32
N ALA A 394 8.49 3.96 -6.15
CA ALA A 394 8.12 5.19 -5.45
C ALA A 394 9.34 5.74 -4.68
N LEU A 395 9.51 7.06 -4.68
CA LEU A 395 10.50 7.76 -3.86
C LEU A 395 9.88 8.10 -2.50
N TYR A 396 10.60 7.81 -1.44
CA TYR A 396 10.21 8.14 -0.07
C TYR A 396 11.29 9.05 0.50
N HIS A 397 10.88 10.24 0.95
CA HIS A 397 11.72 11.18 1.67
C HIS A 397 11.34 11.10 3.15
N VAL A 398 12.29 10.69 3.99
CA VAL A 398 12.07 10.33 5.40
C VAL A 398 13.04 11.06 6.30
N LEU A 399 12.70 11.16 7.58
CA LEU A 399 13.58 11.70 8.63
C LEU A 399 14.18 10.60 9.53
N HIS A 400 14.09 9.32 9.13
CA HIS A 400 14.40 8.17 9.98
C HIS A 400 14.79 6.92 9.15
N ASP A 401 15.85 6.22 9.58
CA ASP A 401 16.53 5.17 8.79
C ASP A 401 15.78 3.82 8.71
N ASP A 402 15.05 3.42 9.75
CA ASP A 402 14.48 2.07 9.87
C ASP A 402 13.05 1.86 9.31
N ILE A 403 12.58 2.70 8.37
CA ILE A 403 11.18 2.63 7.90
C ILE A 403 10.97 1.74 6.66
N GLN A 404 12.01 1.43 5.89
CA GLN A 404 11.89 0.81 4.57
C GLN A 404 11.09 -0.51 4.58
N GLN A 405 11.33 -1.36 5.57
CA GLN A 405 10.64 -2.65 5.71
C GLN A 405 9.17 -2.48 6.10
N LEU A 406 8.88 -1.54 7.00
CA LEU A 406 7.51 -1.21 7.41
C LEU A 406 6.71 -0.63 6.24
N THR A 407 7.29 0.31 5.49
CA THR A 407 6.70 0.88 4.28
C THR A 407 6.38 -0.23 3.27
N TYR A 408 7.28 -1.20 3.09
CA TYR A 408 7.02 -2.32 2.20
C TYR A 408 5.89 -3.24 2.70
N TRP A 409 5.80 -3.51 4.00
CA TRP A 409 4.70 -4.29 4.58
C TRP A 409 3.34 -3.62 4.39
N LEU A 410 3.24 -2.30 4.60
CA LEU A 410 2.01 -1.54 4.38
C LEU A 410 1.55 -1.52 2.91
N CYS A 411 2.43 -1.82 1.94
CA CYS A 411 2.02 -2.02 0.55
C CYS A 411 1.24 -3.34 0.33
N HIS A 412 1.17 -4.22 1.33
CA HIS A 412 0.44 -5.50 1.26
C HIS A 412 -0.90 -5.46 2.03
N THR A 413 -1.22 -4.34 2.67
CA THR A 413 -2.45 -4.19 3.48
C THR A 413 -3.58 -3.49 2.72
N ASP A 414 -3.45 -3.30 1.40
CA ASP A 414 -4.57 -2.82 0.56
C ASP A 414 -5.62 -3.93 0.40
N MET A 415 -6.79 -3.73 0.98
CA MET A 415 -7.84 -4.75 1.06
C MET A 415 -8.52 -5.03 -0.28
N ARG A 416 -8.28 -4.21 -1.31
CA ARG A 416 -8.91 -4.38 -2.64
C ARG A 416 -8.25 -5.44 -3.49
N CYS A 417 -7.04 -5.90 -3.14
CA CYS A 417 -6.33 -6.86 -3.96
C CYS A 417 -5.39 -7.77 -3.17
N THR A 418 -5.16 -8.97 -3.72
CA THR A 418 -4.17 -9.94 -3.21
C THR A 418 -2.79 -9.73 -3.82
N LYS A 419 -2.39 -8.45 -3.94
CA LYS A 419 -1.14 -8.02 -4.58
C LYS A 419 -0.55 -6.84 -3.81
N SER A 420 0.77 -6.73 -3.80
CA SER A 420 1.45 -5.55 -3.28
C SER A 420 1.21 -4.37 -4.22
N VAL A 421 0.75 -3.25 -3.67
CA VAL A 421 0.53 -1.98 -4.39
C VAL A 421 1.80 -1.11 -4.42
N SER A 422 1.81 -0.04 -5.22
CA SER A 422 3.00 0.82 -5.47
C SER A 422 3.37 1.73 -4.31
N ILE A 423 2.41 2.04 -3.45
CA ILE A 423 2.51 2.95 -2.32
C ILE A 423 1.77 2.33 -1.14
N PRO A 424 2.07 2.71 0.10
CA PRO A 424 1.42 2.14 1.28
C PRO A 424 -0.10 2.32 1.23
N ALA A 425 -0.84 1.35 1.75
CA ALA A 425 -2.30 1.39 1.85
C ALA A 425 -2.87 2.74 2.36
N PRO A 426 -2.36 3.35 3.46
CA PRO A 426 -2.87 4.65 3.92
C PRO A 426 -2.79 5.75 2.85
N ALA A 427 -1.63 5.90 2.19
CA ALA A 427 -1.45 6.89 1.13
C ALA A 427 -2.36 6.59 -0.07
N HIS A 428 -2.51 5.32 -0.43
CA HIS A 428 -3.38 4.90 -1.51
C HIS A 428 -4.85 5.22 -1.20
N TYR A 429 -5.31 4.97 0.03
CA TYR A 429 -6.66 5.27 0.45
C TYR A 429 -6.93 6.77 0.51
N ALA A 430 -5.95 7.58 0.92
CA ALA A 430 -6.07 9.04 0.85
C ALA A 430 -6.27 9.52 -0.59
N HIS A 431 -5.52 8.97 -1.54
CA HIS A 431 -5.70 9.26 -2.96
C HIS A 431 -7.11 8.92 -3.47
N LEU A 432 -7.61 7.72 -3.17
CA LEU A 432 -8.97 7.32 -3.55
C LEU A 432 -10.02 8.22 -2.91
N SER A 433 -9.79 8.61 -1.66
CA SER A 433 -10.71 9.46 -0.90
C SER A 433 -10.82 10.86 -1.50
N ALA A 434 -9.66 11.46 -1.84
CA ALA A 434 -9.61 12.73 -2.53
C ALA A 434 -10.23 12.63 -3.93
N TYR A 435 -9.96 11.55 -4.66
CA TYR A 435 -10.47 11.34 -6.02
C TYR A 435 -11.98 11.21 -6.05
N ALA A 436 -12.54 10.34 -5.20
CA ALA A 436 -13.97 10.16 -5.10
C ALA A 436 -14.67 11.41 -4.57
N SER A 437 -14.08 12.11 -3.60
CA SER A 437 -14.64 13.37 -3.10
C SER A 437 -14.68 14.43 -4.21
N ARG A 438 -13.63 14.52 -5.03
CA ARG A 438 -13.61 15.39 -6.21
C ARG A 438 -14.70 15.02 -7.21
N ALA A 439 -14.82 13.73 -7.55
CA ALA A 439 -15.86 13.24 -8.45
C ALA A 439 -17.28 13.54 -7.93
N LEU A 440 -17.50 13.42 -6.61
CA LEU A 440 -18.77 13.80 -5.97
C LEU A 440 -19.01 15.32 -5.98
N LYS A 441 -17.96 16.13 -5.81
CA LYS A 441 -18.07 17.60 -5.76
C LYS A 441 -18.30 18.23 -7.14
N PHE A 442 -17.68 17.68 -8.19
CA PHE A 442 -17.61 18.33 -9.50
C PHE A 442 -18.11 17.47 -10.67
N GLY A 443 -18.62 16.26 -10.40
CA GLY A 443 -18.88 15.24 -11.41
C GLY A 443 -17.59 14.51 -11.82
N GLU A 444 -17.73 13.43 -12.58
CA GLU A 444 -16.57 12.80 -13.21
C GLU A 444 -15.95 13.80 -14.21
N ASP A 445 -14.68 14.16 -14.01
CA ASP A 445 -13.90 14.85 -15.03
C ASP A 445 -13.84 13.88 -16.23
N ARG A 446 -14.59 14.15 -17.31
CA ARG A 446 -14.55 13.33 -18.55
C ARG A 446 -13.16 13.36 -19.24
N ASP A 447 -12.27 14.22 -18.75
CA ASP A 447 -11.03 14.59 -19.41
C ASP A 447 -9.77 14.08 -18.69
N ILE A 448 -9.65 12.75 -18.52
CA ILE A 448 -8.33 12.14 -18.29
C ILE A 448 -7.85 11.30 -19.50
N GLU A 449 -8.72 11.01 -20.47
CA GLU A 449 -8.30 10.43 -21.76
C GLU A 449 -9.19 10.90 -22.94
N SER A 450 -9.12 12.18 -23.32
CA SER A 450 -9.22 12.69 -24.71
C SER A 450 -9.58 14.17 -24.72
N PHE A 451 -8.90 14.91 -25.58
CA PHE A 451 -9.36 16.20 -26.08
C PHE A 451 -10.59 15.93 -26.95
N ASP A 452 -11.76 16.46 -26.61
CA ASP A 452 -12.66 17.02 -27.62
C ASP A 452 -13.73 17.94 -26.99
N GLU A 453 -13.89 19.09 -27.64
CA GLU A 453 -14.78 20.19 -27.30
C GLU A 453 -16.26 19.75 -27.38
N ASN A 454 -17.07 20.11 -26.39
CA ASN A 454 -18.37 20.76 -26.60
C ASN A 454 -18.95 21.29 -25.28
N ASN A 455 -19.31 22.57 -25.31
CA ASN A 455 -19.94 23.34 -24.24
C ASN A 455 -21.33 22.81 -23.88
N GLU A 456 -21.58 22.58 -22.59
CA GLU A 456 -22.89 22.79 -21.98
C GLU A 456 -22.69 23.54 -20.65
N GLU A 457 -23.49 24.59 -20.45
CA GLU A 457 -23.46 25.50 -19.32
C GLU A 457 -23.72 24.75 -18.00
N LEU A 458 -22.72 24.69 -17.12
CA LEU A 458 -22.86 24.19 -15.76
C LEU A 458 -23.29 25.34 -14.83
N GLU A 459 -24.46 25.19 -14.21
CA GLU A 459 -24.96 26.07 -13.15
C GLU A 459 -23.90 26.32 -12.07
N SER A 460 -23.64 27.59 -11.76
CA SER A 460 -22.68 28.00 -10.75
C SER A 460 -23.22 27.70 -9.35
N TYR A 461 -22.83 26.56 -8.77
CA TYR A 461 -23.04 26.31 -7.35
C TYR A 461 -22.19 27.27 -6.51
N SER A 462 -22.78 27.90 -5.49
CA SER A 462 -22.03 28.76 -4.57
C SER A 462 -21.04 27.93 -3.74
N LEU A 463 -19.91 28.54 -3.37
CA LEU A 463 -18.88 27.90 -2.54
C LEU A 463 -19.45 27.39 -1.20
N ASP A 464 -20.48 28.07 -0.68
CA ASP A 464 -21.15 27.72 0.58
C ASP A 464 -22.11 26.54 0.43
N ASP A 465 -22.76 26.36 -0.72
CA ASP A 465 -23.59 25.17 -1.01
C ASP A 465 -22.73 23.91 -1.15
N ILE A 466 -21.55 24.05 -1.77
CA ILE A 466 -20.55 22.98 -1.90
C ILE A 466 -19.97 22.64 -0.52
N LYS A 467 -19.60 23.64 0.29
CA LYS A 467 -19.13 23.44 1.68
C LYS A 467 -20.16 22.72 2.54
N THR A 468 -21.44 23.13 2.45
CA THR A 468 -22.52 22.55 3.25
C THR A 468 -22.79 21.08 2.87
N LYS A 469 -22.79 20.74 1.58
CA LYS A 469 -22.95 19.33 1.13
C LYS A 469 -21.76 18.45 1.50
N VAL A 470 -20.53 18.98 1.48
CA VAL A 470 -19.30 18.23 1.80
C VAL A 470 -19.13 18.03 3.31
N MET A 471 -19.34 19.07 4.11
CA MET A 471 -19.30 18.98 5.58
C MET A 471 -20.45 18.13 6.14
N ALA A 472 -21.63 18.14 5.51
CA ALA A 472 -22.74 17.26 5.87
C ALA A 472 -22.49 15.77 5.53
N LEU A 473 -21.58 15.47 4.58
CA LEU A 473 -21.05 14.12 4.36
C LEU A 473 -19.99 13.75 5.42
N ASP A 474 -19.15 14.72 5.82
CA ASP A 474 -18.06 14.57 6.79
C ASP A 474 -18.57 14.17 8.19
N GLU A 475 -19.71 14.69 8.67
CA GLU A 475 -20.23 14.32 10.01
C GLU A 475 -20.97 12.97 10.09
N LYS A 476 -21.42 12.40 8.95
CA LYS A 476 -22.28 11.18 8.94
C LYS A 476 -21.63 9.92 8.38
N ILE A 477 -20.51 10.04 7.66
CA ILE A 477 -19.85 8.92 6.92
C ILE A 477 -18.33 8.86 7.21
N ALA A 478 -17.86 9.77 8.06
CA ALA A 478 -16.47 9.93 8.46
C ALA A 478 -15.78 8.61 8.88
N ASP A 479 -16.51 7.77 9.61
CA ASP A 479 -15.91 6.68 10.36
C ASP A 479 -15.86 5.38 9.59
N ASP A 480 -15.89 5.38 8.25
CA ASP A 480 -16.00 4.15 7.46
C ASP A 480 -15.14 4.12 6.20
N MET A 481 -14.76 2.91 5.78
CA MET A 481 -14.06 2.66 4.52
C MET A 481 -15.00 2.79 3.31
N TRP A 482 -15.89 3.79 3.28
CA TRP A 482 -16.88 3.93 2.21
C TRP A 482 -16.28 4.31 0.85
N LEU A 483 -14.97 4.42 0.74
CA LEU A 483 -14.21 4.79 -0.46
C LEU A 483 -13.44 3.62 -1.08
N ILE A 484 -13.64 2.43 -0.49
CA ILE A 484 -13.11 1.12 -0.90
C ILE A 484 -14.30 0.22 -1.22
#